data_AF-A0A3D3F9E0-F1
#
_entry.id   AF-A0A3D3F9E0-F1
#
_cell.length_a   1.000
_cell.length_b   1.000
_cell.length_c   1.000
_cell.angle_alpha   90.00
_cell.angle_beta   90.00
_cell.angle_gamma   90.00
#
_symmetry.space_group_name_H-M   'P 1'
#
loop_
_entity.id
_entity.type
_entity.pdbx_description
1 polymer ?
#
loop_
_entity_poly.entity_id
_entity_poly.type
_entity_poly.pdbx_seq_one_letter_code
_entity_poly.pdbx_strand_id
1 'polypeptide(L)'
;EALKALRIAPLAISYEFDPCDYLKAKEYQLKRDDASYKKTTADDIENMLTGITGYKGRVMFRFGQPINPRLGQLSASLDREAVVTATADLIDREIYRNYSFFPFNYIAYDLLSGSDRFVSEYTAEDKRNFEAYLDKQVGKIDIEHKDEAFLRGKIIEMYGNTVKNRLLANEKQSEDS
;
A
#
# COMPACT_ATOMS: atom_id res chain seq x y z
N GLU A 1 14.10 -23.80 15.33
CA GLU A 1 13.93 -23.52 16.78
C GLU A 1 14.01 -22.04 17.15
N ALA A 2 15.10 -21.30 16.90
CA ALA A 2 15.19 -19.88 17.28
C ALA A 2 14.00 -19.01 16.79
N LEU A 3 13.59 -19.14 15.52
CA LEU A 3 12.43 -18.42 14.98
C LEU A 3 11.10 -18.83 15.64
N LYS A 4 10.92 -20.10 16.00
CA LYS A 4 9.71 -20.59 16.67
C LYS A 4 9.58 -20.01 18.08
N ALA A 5 10.70 -19.76 18.75
CA ALA A 5 10.73 -19.15 20.08
C ALA A 5 10.17 -17.71 20.09
N LEU A 6 10.26 -16.99 18.95
CA LEU A 6 9.70 -15.65 18.81
C LEU A 6 8.17 -15.62 18.79
N ARG A 7 7.51 -16.76 18.50
CA ARG A 7 6.03 -16.89 18.44
C ARG A 7 5.39 -15.79 17.57
N ILE A 8 5.92 -15.61 16.36
CA ILE A 8 5.52 -14.54 15.45
C ILE A 8 4.04 -14.67 15.07
N ALA A 9 3.27 -13.62 15.31
CA ALA A 9 1.90 -13.43 14.86
C ALA A 9 1.84 -12.14 14.02
N PRO A 10 1.67 -12.24 12.69
CA PRO A 10 1.62 -11.06 11.83
C PRO A 10 0.40 -10.18 12.13
N LEU A 11 0.55 -8.86 12.01
CA LEU A 11 -0.53 -7.88 12.14
C LEU A 11 -0.57 -7.02 10.87
N ALA A 12 -1.67 -7.08 10.14
CA ALA A 12 -1.93 -6.16 9.04
C ALA A 12 -2.62 -4.90 9.58
N ILE A 13 -2.09 -3.74 9.19
CA ILE A 13 -2.68 -2.43 9.48
C ILE A 13 -2.98 -1.77 8.15
N SER A 14 -4.26 -1.54 7.86
CA SER A 14 -4.72 -0.90 6.63
C SER A 14 -5.30 0.48 6.95
N TYR A 15 -4.82 1.50 6.24
CA TYR A 15 -5.33 2.86 6.33
C TYR A 15 -6.22 3.17 5.15
N GLU A 16 -7.28 3.91 5.40
CA GLU A 16 -8.13 4.44 4.35
C GLU A 16 -7.43 5.57 3.59
N PHE A 17 -6.67 6.40 4.29
CA PHE A 17 -5.86 7.47 3.70
C PHE A 17 -4.38 7.29 4.08
N ASP A 18 -3.49 7.40 3.10
CA ASP A 18 -2.05 7.59 3.32
C ASP A 18 -1.77 9.09 3.51
N PRO A 19 -1.42 9.57 4.72
CA PRO A 19 -1.17 10.98 4.94
C PRO A 19 -0.05 11.58 4.09
N CYS A 20 0.88 10.74 3.62
CA CYS A 20 2.05 11.16 2.85
C CYS A 20 1.85 11.02 1.34
N ASP A 21 0.64 10.72 0.86
CA ASP A 21 0.40 10.53 -0.57
C ASP A 21 0.76 11.77 -1.40
N TYR A 22 0.38 12.97 -0.97
CA TYR A 22 0.74 14.20 -1.66
C TYR A 22 2.26 14.45 -1.67
N LEU A 23 2.97 14.09 -0.60
CA LEU A 23 4.44 14.21 -0.53
C LEU A 23 5.13 13.25 -1.50
N LYS A 24 4.62 12.02 -1.62
CA LYS A 24 5.09 11.06 -2.62
C LYS A 24 4.79 11.53 -4.04
N ALA A 25 3.59 12.05 -4.30
CA ALA A 25 3.22 12.59 -5.60
C ALA A 25 4.11 13.78 -6.00
N LYS A 26 4.38 14.70 -5.05
CA LYS A 26 5.34 15.80 -5.21
C LYS A 26 6.72 15.28 -5.59
N GLU A 27 7.24 14.30 -4.86
CA GLU A 27 8.53 13.67 -5.17
C GLU A 27 8.55 13.03 -6.56
N TYR A 28 7.48 12.33 -6.96
CA TYR A 28 7.39 11.75 -8.30
C TYR A 28 7.48 12.81 -9.40
N GLN A 29 6.82 13.96 -9.21
CA GLN A 29 6.90 15.05 -10.19
C GLN A 29 8.31 15.66 -10.21
N LEU A 30 8.90 15.95 -9.05
CA LEU A 30 10.25 16.51 -8.97
C LEU A 30 11.29 15.59 -9.63
N LYS A 31 11.18 14.27 -9.45
CA LYS A 31 12.05 13.30 -10.13
C LYS A 31 11.80 13.16 -11.64
N ARG A 32 10.57 13.39 -12.08
CA ARG A 32 10.22 13.42 -13.52
C ARG A 32 10.85 14.64 -14.18
N ASP A 33 10.78 15.79 -13.52
CA ASP A 33 11.25 17.07 -14.04
C ASP A 33 12.78 17.21 -13.91
N ASP A 34 13.36 16.66 -12.84
CA ASP A 34 14.81 16.54 -12.63
C ASP A 34 15.18 15.14 -12.11
N ALA A 35 15.79 14.32 -12.98
CA ALA A 35 16.23 12.97 -12.64
C ALA A 35 17.32 12.93 -11.55
N SER A 36 17.99 14.05 -11.28
CA SER A 36 19.00 14.18 -10.23
C SER A 36 18.42 14.58 -8.87
N TYR A 37 17.11 14.90 -8.82
CA TYR A 37 16.44 15.30 -7.58
C TYR A 37 16.61 14.25 -6.48
N LYS A 38 17.08 14.71 -5.33
CA LYS A 38 17.22 13.93 -4.10
C LYS A 38 16.50 14.64 -2.98
N LYS A 39 15.80 13.87 -2.15
CA LYS A 39 15.23 14.37 -0.91
C LYS A 39 16.30 14.98 -0.03
N THR A 40 15.92 16.06 0.63
CA THR A 40 16.70 16.62 1.73
C THR A 40 16.33 15.94 3.04
N THR A 41 17.19 16.07 4.05
CA THR A 41 16.86 15.62 5.42
C THR A 41 15.59 16.29 5.97
N ALA A 42 15.30 17.53 5.55
CA ALA A 42 14.08 18.22 5.95
C ALA A 42 12.83 17.56 5.36
N ASP A 43 12.87 17.13 4.09
CA ASP A 43 11.77 16.41 3.45
C ASP A 43 11.49 15.07 4.15
N ASP A 44 12.54 14.37 4.60
CA ASP A 44 12.37 13.12 5.35
C ASP A 44 11.74 13.35 6.73
N ILE A 45 12.10 14.43 7.42
CA ILE A 45 11.45 14.82 8.69
C ILE A 45 9.99 15.17 8.47
N GLU A 46 9.66 15.92 7.40
CA GLU A 46 8.28 16.26 7.04
C GLU A 46 7.48 14.99 6.74
N ASN A 47 8.02 14.05 5.97
CA ASN A 47 7.40 12.77 5.67
C ASN A 47 7.10 11.97 6.95
N MET A 48 8.05 11.89 7.87
CA MET A 48 7.85 11.19 9.15
C MET A 48 6.77 11.85 10.00
N LEU A 49 6.85 13.17 10.18
CA LEU A 49 5.88 13.93 10.98
C LEU A 49 4.47 13.79 10.41
N THR A 50 4.34 13.94 9.08
CA THR A 50 3.07 13.81 8.36
C THR A 50 2.50 12.39 8.48
N GLY A 51 3.34 11.36 8.36
CA GLY A 51 2.92 9.97 8.51
C GLY A 51 2.40 9.66 9.93
N ILE A 52 3.04 10.21 10.97
CA ILE A 52 2.64 10.02 12.36
C ILE A 52 1.35 10.79 12.67
N THR A 53 1.32 12.08 12.38
CA THR A 53 0.26 13.01 12.85
C THR A 53 -0.93 13.12 11.91
N GLY A 54 -0.76 12.76 10.64
CA GLY A 54 -1.80 12.92 9.64
C GLY A 54 -2.99 11.97 9.83
N TYR A 55 -4.15 12.45 9.41
CA TYR A 55 -5.42 11.74 9.49
C TYR A 55 -5.47 10.56 8.50
N LYS A 56 -5.73 9.35 9.01
CA LYS A 56 -5.66 8.09 8.26
C LYS A 56 -7.02 7.57 7.80
N GLY A 57 -8.09 8.32 8.08
CA GLY A 57 -9.47 7.85 7.89
C GLY A 57 -9.78 6.66 8.79
N ARG A 58 -10.53 5.69 8.27
CA ARG A 58 -10.73 4.40 8.93
C ARG A 58 -9.41 3.62 8.97
N VAL A 59 -9.14 3.02 10.12
CA VAL A 59 -7.98 2.17 10.34
C VAL A 59 -8.45 0.77 10.69
N MET A 60 -7.99 -0.23 9.93
CA MET A 60 -8.32 -1.62 10.17
C MET A 60 -7.10 -2.38 10.66
N PHE A 61 -7.25 -3.05 11.80
CA PHE A 61 -6.24 -3.93 12.39
C PHE A 61 -6.71 -5.37 12.24
N ARG A 62 -5.91 -6.23 11.61
CA ARG A 62 -6.22 -7.66 11.47
C ARG A 62 -5.02 -8.50 11.85
N PHE A 63 -5.19 -9.27 12.91
CA PHE A 63 -4.22 -10.29 13.30
C PHE A 63 -4.30 -11.48 12.34
N GLY A 64 -3.14 -11.86 11.81
CA GLY A 64 -2.94 -13.11 11.11
C GLY A 64 -2.81 -14.28 12.06
N GLN A 65 -2.71 -15.47 11.48
CA GLN A 65 -2.46 -16.68 12.26
C GLN A 65 -0.98 -16.74 12.67
N PRO A 66 -0.66 -17.24 13.87
CA PRO A 66 0.73 -17.51 14.25
C PRO A 66 1.40 -18.38 13.19
N ILE A 67 2.62 -18.02 12.77
CA ILE A 67 3.29 -18.71 11.66
C ILE A 67 4.02 -19.99 12.10
N ASN A 68 4.16 -20.23 13.40
CA ASN A 68 4.86 -21.39 13.96
C ASN A 68 4.41 -22.75 13.38
N PRO A 69 3.11 -23.04 13.19
CA PRO A 69 2.68 -24.29 12.56
C PRO A 69 3.25 -24.47 11.14
N ARG A 70 3.29 -23.40 10.35
CA ARG A 70 3.85 -23.42 8.98
C ARG A 70 5.37 -23.45 8.98
N LEU A 71 6.02 -22.75 9.92
CA LEU A 71 7.48 -22.87 10.14
C LEU A 71 7.89 -24.30 10.50
N GLY A 72 7.03 -25.04 11.21
CA GLY A 72 7.26 -26.44 11.53
C GLY A 72 7.23 -27.38 10.32
N GLN A 73 6.67 -26.93 9.19
CA GLN A 73 6.55 -27.70 7.94
C GLN A 73 7.69 -27.44 6.96
N LEU A 74 8.57 -26.46 7.24
CA LEU A 74 9.73 -26.19 6.40
C LEU A 74 10.71 -27.36 6.43
N SER A 75 11.29 -27.69 5.27
CA SER A 75 12.26 -28.80 5.19
C SER A 75 13.48 -28.53 6.07
N ALA A 76 13.90 -29.56 6.80
CA ALA A 76 15.13 -29.53 7.61
C ALA A 76 16.41 -29.42 6.76
N SER A 77 16.31 -29.64 5.44
CA SER A 77 17.42 -29.51 4.49
C SER A 77 17.66 -28.07 4.00
N LEU A 78 16.77 -27.13 4.32
CA LEU A 78 16.95 -25.73 3.92
C LEU A 78 18.13 -25.11 4.66
N ASP A 79 18.93 -24.33 3.94
CA ASP A 79 19.95 -23.50 4.57
C ASP A 79 19.30 -22.32 5.33
N ARG A 80 20.14 -21.57 6.04
CA ARG A 80 19.68 -20.45 6.87
C ARG A 80 18.99 -19.36 6.04
N GLU A 81 19.51 -19.06 4.85
CA GLU A 81 18.97 -17.99 4.00
C GLU A 81 17.58 -18.36 3.50
N ALA A 82 17.44 -19.58 2.98
CA ALA A 82 16.16 -20.11 2.52
C ALA A 82 15.11 -20.17 3.64
N VAL A 83 15.50 -20.52 4.87
CA VAL A 83 14.59 -20.48 6.03
C VAL A 83 14.13 -19.04 6.34
N VAL A 84 15.02 -18.05 6.27
CA VAL A 84 14.66 -16.64 6.50
C VAL A 84 13.72 -16.14 5.42
N THR A 85 14.01 -16.42 4.15
CA THR A 85 13.15 -16.06 3.01
C THR A 85 11.77 -16.71 3.14
N ALA A 86 11.71 -18.03 3.39
CA ALA A 86 10.43 -18.71 3.59
C ALA A 86 9.65 -18.15 4.80
N THR A 87 10.35 -17.73 5.86
CA THR A 87 9.71 -17.07 7.01
C THR A 87 9.12 -15.71 6.64
N ALA A 88 9.86 -14.90 5.88
CA ALA A 88 9.36 -13.63 5.36
C ALA A 88 8.12 -13.84 4.46
N ASP A 89 8.18 -14.82 3.56
CA ASP A 89 7.04 -15.17 2.69
C ASP A 89 5.80 -15.59 3.49
N LEU A 90 5.98 -16.33 4.59
CA LEU A 90 4.88 -16.69 5.49
C LEU A 90 4.25 -15.47 6.16
N ILE A 91 5.07 -14.50 6.57
CA ILE A 91 4.60 -13.24 7.15
C ILE A 91 3.85 -12.44 6.07
N ASP A 92 4.46 -12.25 4.90
CA ASP A 92 3.88 -11.49 3.79
C ASP A 92 2.53 -12.07 3.36
N ARG A 93 2.42 -13.41 3.25
CA ARG A 93 1.14 -14.08 2.97
C ARG A 93 0.06 -13.73 3.99
N GLU A 94 0.40 -13.69 5.27
CA GLU A 94 -0.54 -13.29 6.32
C GLU A 94 -0.90 -11.80 6.23
N ILE A 95 0.07 -10.92 5.95
CA ILE A 95 -0.19 -9.48 5.77
C ILE A 95 -1.11 -9.23 4.58
N TYR A 96 -0.81 -9.80 3.40
CA TYR A 96 -1.64 -9.65 2.21
C TYR A 96 -3.04 -10.23 2.40
N ARG A 97 -3.16 -11.41 3.02
CA ARG A 97 -4.45 -12.03 3.29
C ARG A 97 -5.34 -11.14 4.14
N ASN A 98 -4.75 -10.45 5.12
CA ASN A 98 -5.45 -9.63 6.10
C ASN A 98 -5.50 -8.13 5.73
N TYR A 99 -4.97 -7.73 4.58
CA TYR A 99 -5.11 -6.37 4.09
C TYR A 99 -6.58 -6.05 3.82
N SER A 100 -7.04 -4.91 4.31
CA SER A 100 -8.42 -4.44 4.12
C SER A 100 -8.44 -3.28 3.14
N PHE A 101 -9.30 -3.39 2.13
CA PHE A 101 -9.52 -2.34 1.14
C PHE A 101 -10.67 -1.44 1.59
N PHE A 102 -10.58 -0.18 1.17
CA PHE A 102 -11.62 0.82 1.33
C PHE A 102 -12.16 1.23 -0.04
N PRO A 103 -13.33 1.88 -0.13
CA PRO A 103 -13.93 2.33 -1.39
C PRO A 103 -12.94 3.07 -2.30
N PHE A 104 -12.05 3.91 -1.73
CA PHE A 104 -11.05 4.66 -2.49
C PHE A 104 -10.07 3.77 -3.26
N ASN A 105 -9.71 2.60 -2.71
CA ASN A 105 -8.85 1.66 -3.42
C ASN A 105 -9.52 1.12 -4.68
N TYR A 106 -10.81 0.79 -4.59
CA TYR A 106 -11.60 0.26 -5.71
C TYR A 106 -11.87 1.33 -6.76
N ILE A 107 -12.27 2.55 -6.33
CA ILE A 107 -12.44 3.69 -7.23
C ILE A 107 -11.13 3.97 -7.97
N ALA A 108 -10.00 3.99 -7.26
CA ALA A 108 -8.70 4.24 -7.87
C ALA A 108 -8.29 3.14 -8.87
N TYR A 109 -8.61 1.87 -8.60
CA TYR A 109 -8.38 0.78 -9.54
C TYR A 109 -9.20 0.95 -10.81
N ASP A 110 -10.49 1.23 -10.68
CA ASP A 110 -11.41 1.43 -11.79
C ASP A 110 -10.96 2.62 -12.67
N LEU A 111 -10.57 3.74 -12.05
CA LEU A 111 -9.97 4.89 -12.74
C LEU A 111 -8.66 4.55 -13.46
N LEU A 112 -7.76 3.80 -12.81
CA LEU A 112 -6.46 3.42 -13.38
C LEU A 112 -6.59 2.46 -14.57
N SER A 113 -7.59 1.57 -14.52
CA SER A 113 -7.83 0.54 -15.53
C SER A 113 -8.82 0.97 -16.62
N GLY A 114 -9.53 2.09 -16.44
CA GLY A 114 -10.64 2.48 -17.30
C GLY A 114 -11.78 1.47 -17.30
N SER A 115 -12.03 0.82 -16.16
CA SER A 115 -13.05 -0.23 -16.01
C SER A 115 -14.04 0.11 -14.90
N ASP A 116 -15.18 -0.58 -14.87
CA ASP A 116 -16.19 -0.49 -13.81
C ASP A 116 -16.24 -1.79 -12.98
N ARG A 117 -15.10 -2.47 -12.84
CA ARG A 117 -15.00 -3.82 -12.26
C ARG A 117 -15.49 -3.87 -10.81
N PHE A 118 -15.28 -2.80 -10.05
CA PHE A 118 -15.58 -2.73 -8.63
C PHE A 118 -16.67 -1.72 -8.28
N VAL A 119 -17.53 -1.35 -9.24
CA VAL A 119 -18.64 -0.40 -9.01
C VAL A 119 -19.60 -0.83 -7.89
N SER A 120 -19.67 -2.12 -7.55
CA SER A 120 -20.45 -2.63 -6.41
C SER A 120 -19.79 -2.39 -5.04
N GLU A 121 -18.50 -2.06 -5.01
CA GLU A 121 -17.71 -1.88 -3.77
C GLU A 121 -17.70 -0.44 -3.27
N TYR A 122 -18.31 0.50 -4.00
CA TYR A 122 -18.37 1.91 -3.64
C TYR A 122 -19.65 2.59 -4.12
N THR A 123 -20.01 3.68 -3.45
CA THR A 123 -21.17 4.49 -3.82
C THR A 123 -20.77 5.69 -4.68
N ALA A 124 -21.77 6.35 -5.28
CA ALA A 124 -21.54 7.64 -5.94
C ALA A 124 -21.03 8.72 -4.97
N GLU A 125 -21.35 8.61 -3.68
CA GLU A 125 -20.82 9.51 -2.65
C GLU A 125 -19.34 9.25 -2.37
N ASP A 126 -18.93 7.98 -2.27
CA ASP A 126 -17.52 7.62 -2.13
C ASP A 126 -16.67 8.15 -3.30
N LYS A 127 -17.20 8.05 -4.53
CA LYS A 127 -16.53 8.61 -5.71
C LYS A 127 -16.36 10.11 -5.60
N ARG A 128 -17.40 10.86 -5.22
CA ARG A 128 -17.29 12.31 -4.99
C ARG A 128 -16.31 12.65 -3.87
N ASN A 129 -16.31 11.89 -2.78
CA ASN A 129 -15.39 12.08 -1.67
C ASN A 129 -13.94 11.81 -2.09
N PHE A 130 -13.69 10.83 -2.96
CA PHE A 130 -12.36 10.56 -3.47
C PHE A 130 -11.87 11.67 -4.40
N GLU A 131 -12.72 12.19 -5.28
CA GLU A 131 -12.39 13.33 -6.14
C GLU A 131 -12.02 14.57 -5.30
N ALA A 132 -12.83 14.91 -4.29
CA ALA A 132 -12.55 16.00 -3.38
C ALA A 132 -11.27 15.76 -2.53
N TYR A 133 -10.99 14.51 -2.18
CA TYR A 133 -9.76 14.13 -1.50
C TYR A 133 -8.54 14.36 -2.40
N LEU A 134 -8.59 13.96 -3.68
CA LEU A 134 -7.52 14.21 -4.65
C LEU A 134 -7.25 15.70 -4.80
N ASP A 135 -8.30 16.52 -4.95
CA ASP A 135 -8.19 17.99 -5.04
C ASP A 135 -7.50 18.56 -3.81
N LYS A 136 -7.91 18.11 -2.62
CA LYS A 136 -7.31 18.54 -1.35
C LYS A 136 -5.83 18.16 -1.27
N GLN A 137 -5.46 16.93 -1.67
CA GLN A 137 -4.08 16.47 -1.59
C GLN A 137 -3.17 17.19 -2.58
N VAL A 138 -3.61 17.32 -3.83
CA VAL A 138 -2.87 18.08 -4.84
C VAL A 138 -2.77 19.55 -4.46
N GLY A 139 -3.80 20.12 -3.83
CA GLY A 139 -3.78 21.49 -3.30
C GLY A 139 -2.68 21.76 -2.26
N LYS A 140 -2.20 20.74 -1.53
CA LYS A 140 -1.09 20.89 -0.57
C LYS A 140 0.29 20.98 -1.23
N ILE A 141 0.40 20.60 -2.50
CA ILE A 141 1.67 20.55 -3.21
C ILE A 141 1.98 21.93 -3.77
N ASP A 142 3.08 22.51 -3.29
CA ASP A 142 3.64 23.77 -3.77
C ASP A 142 5.02 23.51 -4.39
N ILE A 143 5.09 23.56 -5.71
CA ILE A 143 6.28 23.36 -6.55
C ILE A 143 6.16 24.17 -7.84
N GLU A 144 7.30 24.50 -8.45
CA GLU A 144 7.34 25.08 -9.79
C GLU A 144 6.77 24.09 -10.83
N HIS A 145 6.14 24.62 -11.88
CA HIS A 145 5.58 23.83 -12.99
C HIS A 145 4.63 22.70 -12.55
N LYS A 146 3.88 22.90 -11.47
CA LYS A 146 2.90 21.95 -10.94
C LYS A 146 1.99 21.36 -12.02
N ASP A 147 2.05 20.05 -12.20
CA ASP A 147 1.24 19.31 -13.16
C ASP A 147 0.16 18.52 -12.39
N GLU A 148 -1.02 19.15 -12.23
CA GLU A 148 -2.08 18.57 -11.43
C GLU A 148 -2.56 17.22 -11.97
N ALA A 149 -2.62 17.04 -13.29
CA ALA A 149 -3.06 15.78 -13.88
C ALA A 149 -2.09 14.65 -13.54
N PHE A 150 -0.78 14.89 -13.63
CA PHE A 150 0.24 13.93 -13.25
C PHE A 150 0.18 13.59 -11.75
N LEU A 151 0.07 14.62 -10.89
CA LEU A 151 0.00 14.44 -9.44
C LEU A 151 -1.22 13.62 -9.03
N ARG A 152 -2.40 13.94 -9.58
CA ARG A 152 -3.64 13.14 -9.38
C ARG A 152 -3.44 11.70 -9.83
N GLY A 153 -2.85 11.49 -11.00
CA GLY A 153 -2.52 10.17 -11.52
C GLY A 153 -1.65 9.37 -10.56
N LYS A 154 -0.62 9.97 -9.97
CA LYS A 154 0.25 9.30 -8.99
C LYS A 154 -0.48 8.92 -7.70
N ILE A 155 -1.38 9.77 -7.22
CA ILE A 155 -2.21 9.42 -6.06
C ILE A 155 -3.14 8.26 -6.40
N ILE A 156 -3.83 8.31 -7.54
CA ILE A 156 -4.68 7.20 -8.02
C ILE A 156 -3.87 5.90 -8.14
N GLU A 157 -2.68 5.94 -8.74
CA GLU A 157 -1.79 4.77 -8.83
C GLU A 157 -1.49 4.16 -7.46
N MET A 158 -1.19 4.98 -6.44
CA MET A 158 -0.88 4.48 -5.09
C MET A 158 -2.06 3.71 -4.47
N TYR A 159 -3.30 4.18 -4.65
CA TYR A 159 -4.49 3.49 -4.12
C TYR A 159 -4.94 2.32 -4.98
N GLY A 160 -4.89 2.43 -6.31
CA GLY A 160 -5.36 1.42 -7.25
C GLY A 160 -4.41 0.22 -7.37
N ASN A 161 -3.09 0.46 -7.25
CA ASN A 161 -2.11 -0.61 -7.33
C ASN A 161 -2.23 -1.61 -6.17
N THR A 162 -2.77 -1.24 -5.01
CA THR A 162 -3.00 -2.20 -3.91
C THR A 162 -4.00 -3.28 -4.32
N VAL A 163 -5.08 -2.90 -4.99
CA VAL A 163 -6.09 -3.83 -5.54
C VAL A 163 -5.50 -4.63 -6.69
N LYS A 164 -4.79 -3.98 -7.61
CA LYS A 164 -4.13 -4.65 -8.75
C LYS A 164 -3.17 -5.73 -8.27
N ASN A 165 -2.32 -5.43 -7.29
CA ASN A 165 -1.36 -6.38 -6.75
C ASN A 165 -2.04 -7.56 -6.04
N ARG A 166 -3.16 -7.30 -5.35
CA ARG A 166 -3.97 -8.36 -4.72
C ARG A 166 -4.57 -9.31 -5.74
N LEU A 167 -5.07 -8.80 -6.86
CA LEU A 167 -5.61 -9.62 -7.95
C LEU A 167 -4.52 -10.51 -8.55
N LEU A 168 -3.36 -9.93 -8.89
CA LEU A 168 -2.21 -10.66 -9.42
C LEU A 168 -1.71 -11.75 -8.45
N ALA A 169 -1.72 -11.47 -7.15
CA ALA A 169 -1.33 -12.46 -6.14
C ALA A 169 -2.31 -13.64 -6.06
N ASN A 170 -3.61 -13.38 -6.21
CA ASN A 170 -4.63 -14.43 -6.21
C ASN A 170 -4.59 -15.29 -7.48
N GLU A 171 -4.29 -14.68 -8.64
CA GLU A 171 -4.12 -15.40 -9.91
C GLU A 171 -2.95 -16.38 -9.82
N LYS A 172 -1.78 -15.95 -9.35
CA LYS A 172 -0.61 -16.82 -9.15
C LYS A 172 -0.87 -17.96 -8.17
N GLN A 173 -1.60 -17.72 -7.08
CA GLN A 173 -1.96 -18.78 -6.13
C GLN A 173 -2.92 -19.82 -6.72
N SER A 174 -3.73 -19.43 -7.71
CA SER A 174 -4.68 -20.32 -8.39
C SER A 174 -4.00 -21.17 -9.47
N GLU A 175 -2.87 -20.71 -10.03
CA GLU A 175 -2.05 -21.47 -11.00
C GLU A 175 -1.13 -22.50 -10.32
N ASP A 176 -0.75 -22.27 -9.06
CA ASP A 176 0.10 -23.16 -8.25
C ASP A 176 -0.68 -24.22 -7.43
N SER A 177 -2.02 -24.23 -7.50
CA SER A 177 -2.93 -25.16 -6.77
C SER A 177 -3.54 -26.21 -7.68
#